data_AF-A0A0G0H3B2-F1
#
_entry.id   AF-A0A0G0H3B2-F1
#
_cell.length_a   1.000
_cell.length_b   1.000
_cell.length_c   1.000
_cell.angle_alpha   90.00
_cell.angle_beta   90.00
_cell.angle_gamma   90.00
#
_symmetry.space_group_name_H-M   'P 1'
#
loop_
_entity.id
_entity.type
_entity.pdbx_description
1 polymer ?
#
loop_
_entity_poly.entity_id
_entity_poly.type
_entity_poly.pdbx_seq_one_letter_code
_entity_poly.pdbx_strand_id
1 'polypeptide(L)'
;MEKMMNNNITKPILYGILASTILLGVYFTILTLVSDWSFTQDQFARYWYFVVGLAMGFGIQIALYQHIKSLVHGGQGMGKVVGVSGTTSTAAMISCCVHYLVNLIPVLGVTGLVTFVAQYQVELFWVGLTFNIFGIGYMASRIIGFKKHL
;
A
#
# COMPACT_ATOMS: atom_id res chain seq x y z
N MET A 1 -38.23 -12.48 0.40
CA MET A 1 -37.12 -11.61 -0.07
C MET A 1 -35.84 -11.90 0.71
N GLU A 2 -35.40 -13.16 0.76
CA GLU A 2 -34.23 -13.61 1.54
C GLU A 2 -32.99 -13.86 0.66
N LYS A 3 -33.13 -13.66 -0.66
CA LYS A 3 -32.17 -14.12 -1.69
C LYS A 3 -31.25 -13.03 -2.25
N MET A 4 -30.92 -12.00 -1.47
CA MET A 4 -30.12 -10.84 -1.94
C MET A 4 -28.93 -10.52 -1.06
N MET A 5 -28.36 -11.49 -0.35
CA MET A 5 -27.12 -11.27 0.42
C MET A 5 -26.13 -12.42 0.32
N ASN A 6 -26.02 -13.05 -0.85
CA ASN A 6 -24.83 -13.82 -1.18
C ASN A 6 -23.71 -12.87 -1.61
N ASN A 7 -23.31 -11.98 -0.69
CA ASN A 7 -22.11 -11.17 -0.82
C ASN A 7 -20.93 -12.14 -0.79
N ASN A 8 -20.45 -12.56 -1.96
CA ASN A 8 -19.25 -13.40 -2.06
C ASN A 8 -18.01 -12.57 -1.67
N ILE A 9 -17.84 -12.32 -0.37
CA ILE A 9 -16.70 -11.60 0.25
C ILE A 9 -15.37 -12.31 -0.05
N THR A 10 -15.42 -13.58 -0.42
CA THR A 10 -14.28 -14.39 -0.88
C THR A 10 -13.54 -13.74 -2.05
N LYS A 11 -14.26 -13.16 -3.02
CA LYS A 11 -13.62 -12.49 -4.18
C LYS A 11 -12.85 -11.23 -3.76
N PRO A 12 -13.47 -10.26 -3.04
CA PRO A 12 -12.75 -9.12 -2.48
C PRO A 12 -11.52 -9.51 -1.63
N ILE A 13 -11.65 -10.50 -0.75
CA ILE A 13 -10.53 -10.96 0.10
C ILE A 13 -9.40 -11.51 -0.75
N LEU A 14 -9.71 -12.33 -1.77
CA LEU A 14 -8.71 -12.87 -2.69
C LEU A 14 -7.95 -11.76 -3.42
N TYR A 15 -8.66 -10.73 -3.91
CA TYR A 15 -8.00 -9.57 -4.53
C TYR A 15 -7.12 -8.80 -3.55
N GLY A 16 -7.54 -8.67 -2.29
CA GLY A 16 -6.73 -8.04 -1.24
C GLY A 16 -5.43 -8.80 -0.97
N ILE A 17 -5.52 -10.13 -0.80
CA ILE A 17 -4.34 -10.99 -0.62
C ILE A 17 -3.42 -10.90 -1.83
N LEU A 18 -3.96 -11.02 -3.04
CA LEU A 18 -3.18 -10.93 -4.27
C LEU A 18 -2.47 -9.58 -4.37
N ALA A 19 -3.14 -8.47 -4.04
CA ALA A 19 -2.56 -7.13 -4.06
C ALA A 19 -1.43 -6.97 -3.03
N SER A 20 -1.60 -7.50 -1.81
CA SER A 20 -0.53 -7.50 -0.80
C SER A 20 0.66 -8.34 -1.25
N THR A 21 0.44 -9.52 -1.82
CA THR A 21 1.51 -10.39 -2.33
C THR A 21 2.26 -9.73 -3.48
N ILE A 22 1.55 -9.11 -4.43
CA ILE A 22 2.17 -8.37 -5.54
C ILE A 22 3.00 -7.20 -4.99
N LEU A 23 2.46 -6.42 -4.04
CA LEU A 23 3.17 -5.28 -3.48
C LEU A 23 4.47 -5.71 -2.76
N LEU A 24 4.42 -6.78 -1.98
CA LEU A 24 5.61 -7.37 -1.36
C LEU A 24 6.59 -7.89 -2.42
N GLY A 25 6.11 -8.58 -3.45
CA GLY A 25 6.94 -9.06 -4.56
C GLY A 25 7.66 -7.93 -5.27
N VAL A 26 6.95 -6.82 -5.53
CA VAL A 26 7.53 -5.59 -6.11
C VAL A 26 8.59 -5.00 -5.18
N TYR A 27 8.31 -4.91 -3.87
CA TYR A 27 9.28 -4.43 -2.87
C TYR A 27 10.58 -5.27 -2.90
N PHE A 28 10.48 -6.60 -2.78
CA PHE A 28 11.65 -7.48 -2.80
C PHE A 28 12.38 -7.44 -4.15
N THR A 29 11.65 -7.41 -5.26
CA THR A 29 12.25 -7.38 -6.60
C THR A 29 13.05 -6.10 -6.81
N ILE A 30 12.46 -4.94 -6.53
CA ILE A 30 13.13 -3.65 -6.69
C ILE A 30 14.35 -3.56 -5.77
N LEU A 31 14.20 -3.91 -4.50
CA LEU A 31 15.28 -3.81 -3.52
C LEU A 31 16.46 -4.75 -3.85
N THR A 32 16.16 -5.96 -4.33
CA THR A 32 17.18 -6.93 -4.77
C THR A 32 17.90 -6.48 -6.03
N LEU A 33 17.18 -5.91 -7.01
CA LEU A 33 17.77 -5.45 -8.28
C LEU A 33 18.61 -4.17 -8.13
N VAL A 34 18.24 -3.30 -7.19
CA VAL A 34 18.89 -1.99 -7.01
C VAL A 34 20.07 -2.06 -6.05
N SER A 35 20.00 -2.88 -5.00
CA SER A 35 21.04 -2.97 -3.99
C SER A 35 21.75 -4.31 -4.04
N ASP A 36 21.17 -5.35 -3.45
CA ASP A 36 21.64 -6.75 -3.47
C ASP A 36 20.72 -7.59 -2.56
N TRP A 37 20.83 -8.91 -2.63
CA TRP A 37 20.01 -9.81 -1.80
C TRP A 37 20.32 -9.70 -0.29
N SER A 38 21.59 -9.58 0.10
CA SER A 38 21.97 -9.45 1.53
C SER A 38 21.38 -8.17 2.14
N PHE A 39 21.49 -7.06 1.42
CA PHE A 39 20.92 -5.78 1.82
C PHE A 39 19.39 -5.84 1.95
N THR A 40 18.74 -6.53 1.00
CA THR A 40 17.28 -6.73 1.01
C THR A 40 16.82 -7.45 2.28
N GLN A 41 17.54 -8.49 2.69
CA GLN A 41 17.26 -9.25 3.91
C GLN A 41 17.44 -8.40 5.18
N ASP A 42 18.56 -7.67 5.28
CA ASP A 42 18.85 -6.81 6.43
C ASP A 42 17.82 -5.67 6.57
N GLN A 43 17.46 -5.02 5.47
CA GLN A 43 16.46 -3.96 5.46
C GLN A 43 15.07 -4.50 5.81
N PHE A 44 14.68 -5.65 5.25
CA PHE A 44 13.42 -6.28 5.63
C PHE A 44 13.43 -6.64 7.11
N ALA A 45 14.48 -7.29 7.64
CA ALA A 45 14.57 -7.67 9.05
C ALA A 45 14.47 -6.45 10.00
N ARG A 46 14.98 -5.28 9.59
CA ARG A 46 14.90 -4.05 10.39
C ARG A 46 13.52 -3.37 10.34
N TYR A 47 12.86 -3.40 9.18
CA TYR A 47 11.63 -2.62 8.95
C TYR A 47 10.39 -3.48 8.66
N TRP A 48 10.44 -4.80 8.90
CA TRP A 48 9.38 -5.73 8.51
C TRP A 48 8.01 -5.34 9.07
N TYR A 49 7.95 -4.80 10.29
CA TYR A 49 6.69 -4.34 10.89
C TYR A 49 6.00 -3.26 10.04
N PHE A 50 6.77 -2.31 9.50
CA PHE A 50 6.24 -1.27 8.61
C PHE A 50 5.89 -1.84 7.24
N VAL A 51 6.76 -2.67 6.67
CA VAL A 51 6.57 -3.26 5.32
C VAL A 51 5.34 -4.16 5.31
N VAL A 52 5.21 -5.07 6.27
CA VAL A 52 4.06 -5.95 6.43
C VAL A 52 2.81 -5.13 6.77
N GLY A 53 2.91 -4.15 7.67
CA GLY A 53 1.78 -3.27 8.02
C GLY A 53 1.20 -2.52 6.82
N LEU A 54 2.07 -1.90 6.00
CA LEU A 54 1.68 -1.22 4.77
C LEU A 54 1.11 -2.20 3.73
N ALA A 55 1.72 -3.38 3.58
CA ALA A 55 1.24 -4.39 2.65
C ALA A 55 -0.15 -4.93 3.04
N MET A 56 -0.35 -5.26 4.31
CA MET A 56 -1.64 -5.72 4.83
C MET A 56 -2.69 -4.63 4.70
N GLY A 57 -2.35 -3.41 5.10
CA GLY A 57 -3.25 -2.28 5.02
C GLY A 57 -3.70 -1.99 3.58
N PHE A 58 -2.77 -2.03 2.62
CA PHE A 58 -3.11 -1.94 1.19
C PHE A 58 -4.02 -3.08 0.71
N GLY A 59 -3.77 -4.31 1.15
CA GLY A 59 -4.65 -5.45 0.84
C GLY A 59 -6.07 -5.27 1.38
N ILE A 60 -6.19 -4.76 2.61
CA ILE A 60 -7.48 -4.42 3.22
C ILE A 60 -8.20 -3.36 2.39
N GLN A 61 -7.50 -2.30 1.97
CA GLN A 61 -8.08 -1.26 1.12
C GLN A 61 -8.59 -1.80 -0.22
N ILE A 62 -7.85 -2.70 -0.86
CA ILE A 62 -8.26 -3.36 -2.11
C ILE A 62 -9.49 -4.26 -1.88
N ALA A 63 -9.51 -5.01 -0.78
CA ALA A 63 -10.67 -5.84 -0.42
C ALA A 63 -11.91 -4.98 -0.17
N LEU A 64 -11.80 -3.89 0.61
CA LEU A 64 -12.91 -2.97 0.85
C LEU A 64 -13.40 -2.33 -0.45
N TYR A 65 -12.50 -1.91 -1.33
CA TYR A 65 -12.85 -1.35 -2.63
C TYR A 65 -13.62 -2.33 -3.51
N GLN A 66 -13.12 -3.55 -3.64
CA GLN A 66 -13.78 -4.59 -4.45
C GLN A 66 -15.15 -4.94 -3.86
N HIS A 67 -15.28 -4.92 -2.53
CA HIS A 67 -16.56 -5.10 -1.86
C HIS A 67 -17.53 -3.95 -2.19
N ILE A 68 -17.13 -2.69 -2.02
CA ILE A 68 -18.01 -1.55 -2.33
C ILE A 68 -18.36 -1.48 -3.82
N LYS A 69 -17.39 -1.75 -4.71
CA LYS A 69 -17.62 -1.83 -6.15
C LYS A 69 -18.66 -2.89 -6.52
N SER A 70 -18.75 -3.98 -5.75
CA SER A 70 -19.79 -5.00 -5.94
C SER A 70 -21.17 -4.57 -5.42
N LEU A 71 -21.21 -3.66 -4.44
CA LEU A 71 -22.46 -3.14 -3.85
C LEU A 71 -23.03 -1.94 -4.61
N VAL A 72 -22.18 -1.14 -5.26
CA VAL A 72 -22.57 0.07 -5.99
C VAL A 72 -21.91 0.03 -7.37
N HIS A 73 -22.72 0.05 -8.44
CA HIS A 73 -22.24 0.12 -9.83
C HIS A 73 -21.22 1.27 -9.98
N GLY A 74 -19.93 0.93 -10.04
CA GLY A 74 -18.83 1.88 -10.29
C GLY A 74 -18.12 2.47 -9.06
N GLY A 75 -18.50 2.11 -7.82
CA GLY A 75 -17.71 2.44 -6.62
C GLY A 75 -17.37 3.94 -6.46
N GLN A 76 -18.36 4.83 -6.59
CA GLN A 76 -18.26 6.30 -6.55
C GLN A 76 -17.04 6.85 -5.78
N GLY A 77 -15.95 7.16 -6.48
CA GLY A 77 -14.77 7.83 -5.94
C GLY A 77 -13.78 6.96 -5.13
N MET A 78 -14.13 5.74 -4.73
CA MET A 78 -13.23 4.89 -3.92
C MET A 78 -11.99 4.42 -4.69
N GLY A 79 -12.07 4.28 -6.01
CA GLY A 79 -10.90 3.94 -6.84
C GLY A 79 -9.79 4.99 -6.74
N LYS A 80 -10.14 6.28 -6.57
CA LYS A 80 -9.15 7.34 -6.35
C LYS A 80 -8.48 7.22 -4.97
N VAL A 81 -9.24 6.91 -3.92
CA VAL A 81 -8.71 6.76 -2.55
C VAL A 81 -7.71 5.60 -2.48
N VAL A 82 -8.06 4.45 -3.07
CA VAL A 82 -7.18 3.27 -3.15
C VAL A 82 -5.96 3.55 -4.01
N GLY A 83 -6.14 4.25 -5.13
CA GLY A 83 -5.04 4.67 -6.00
C GLY A 83 -4.04 5.57 -5.26
N VAL A 84 -4.51 6.63 -4.59
CA VAL A 84 -3.64 7.53 -3.82
C VAL A 84 -2.97 6.78 -2.68
N SER A 85 -3.73 6.07 -1.84
CA SER A 85 -3.14 5.36 -0.70
C SER A 85 -2.17 4.25 -1.12
N GLY A 86 -2.47 3.54 -2.21
CA GLY A 86 -1.60 2.50 -2.78
C GLY A 86 -0.30 3.08 -3.35
N THR A 87 -0.39 4.18 -4.09
CA THR A 87 0.80 4.89 -4.60
C THR A 87 1.64 5.45 -3.46
N THR A 88 1.04 6.01 -2.41
CA THR A 88 1.79 6.50 -1.25
C THR A 88 2.45 5.37 -0.47
N SER A 89 1.79 4.21 -0.28
CA SER A 89 2.39 3.06 0.40
C SER A 89 3.54 2.45 -0.42
N THR A 90 3.36 2.36 -1.74
CA THR A 90 4.41 1.87 -2.65
C THR A 90 5.58 2.84 -2.71
N ALA A 91 5.32 4.15 -2.80
CA ALA A 91 6.34 5.19 -2.78
C ALA A 91 7.10 5.17 -1.44
N ALA A 92 6.42 5.02 -0.31
CA ALA A 92 7.08 4.89 1.00
C ALA A 92 7.98 3.64 1.06
N MET A 93 7.52 2.50 0.55
CA MET A 93 8.31 1.27 0.46
C MET A 93 9.54 1.40 -0.45
N ILE A 94 9.40 2.05 -1.61
CA ILE A 94 10.49 2.24 -2.59
C ILE A 94 11.38 3.44 -2.19
N SER A 95 10.92 4.30 -1.29
CA SER A 95 11.67 5.42 -0.73
C SER A 95 13.03 4.99 -0.19
N CYS A 96 13.08 3.81 0.45
CA CYS A 96 14.32 3.23 0.94
C CYS A 96 15.19 2.62 -0.19
N CYS A 97 14.71 2.50 -1.42
CA CYS A 97 15.49 1.99 -2.56
C CYS A 97 16.13 3.14 -3.35
N VAL A 98 15.42 4.28 -3.49
CA VAL A 98 15.88 5.45 -4.27
C VAL A 98 17.21 5.99 -3.71
N HIS A 99 17.49 5.76 -2.41
CA HIS A 99 18.76 6.10 -1.77
C HIS A 99 20.02 5.40 -2.28
N TYR A 100 19.88 4.23 -2.89
CA TYR A 100 21.02 3.46 -3.35
C TYR A 100 21.31 3.73 -4.83
N LEU A 101 20.30 4.23 -5.57
CA LEU A 101 20.45 4.66 -6.96
C LEU A 101 21.43 5.85 -7.11
N VAL A 102 21.66 6.60 -6.01
CA VAL A 102 22.66 7.67 -5.92
C VAL A 102 24.10 7.15 -5.99
N ASN A 103 24.38 5.93 -5.53
CA ASN A 103 25.70 5.33 -5.71
C ASN A 103 25.97 4.95 -7.17
N LEU A 104 24.94 4.85 -8.01
CA LEU A 104 25.05 4.50 -9.43
C LEU A 104 25.07 5.72 -10.37
N ILE A 105 24.47 6.85 -9.97
CA ILE A 105 24.38 8.07 -10.77
C ILE A 105 24.78 9.27 -9.91
N PRO A 106 26.03 9.76 -9.98
CA PRO A 106 26.47 10.93 -9.24
C PRO A 106 25.99 12.20 -9.96
N VAL A 107 24.70 12.49 -9.90
CA VAL A 107 24.13 13.80 -10.26
C VAL A 107 23.79 14.51 -8.95
N LEU A 108 24.54 15.57 -8.64
CA LEU A 108 24.54 16.28 -7.36
C LEU A 108 23.15 16.75 -6.86
N GLY A 109 22.17 16.91 -7.76
CA GLY A 109 20.79 17.25 -7.40
C GLY A 109 19.93 16.05 -6.97
N VAL A 110 20.17 14.87 -7.55
CA VAL A 110 19.49 13.62 -7.15
C VAL A 110 20.06 13.13 -5.84
N THR A 111 21.36 13.29 -5.60
CA THR A 111 22.02 12.84 -4.36
C THR A 111 21.49 13.56 -3.11
N GLY A 112 21.17 14.86 -3.18
CA GLY A 112 20.64 15.66 -2.07
C GLY A 112 19.18 15.39 -1.70
N LEU A 113 18.30 15.22 -2.70
CA LEU A 113 16.89 14.82 -2.48
C LEU A 113 16.79 13.45 -1.79
N VAL A 114 17.79 12.62 -2.05
CA VAL A 114 17.76 11.22 -1.73
C VAL A 114 18.43 10.91 -0.39
N THR A 115 19.48 11.65 -0.01
CA THR A 115 19.96 11.67 1.38
C THR A 115 18.90 12.22 2.33
N PHE A 116 18.14 13.24 1.91
CA PHE A 116 16.98 13.73 2.66
C PHE A 116 15.94 12.62 2.86
N VAL A 117 15.56 11.92 1.80
CA VAL A 117 14.64 10.78 1.87
C VAL A 117 15.14 9.65 2.78
N ALA A 118 16.46 9.39 2.80
CA ALA A 118 17.05 8.38 3.68
C ALA A 118 17.03 8.79 5.16
N GLN A 119 17.24 10.08 5.48
CA GLN A 119 17.16 10.59 6.84
C GLN A 119 15.74 10.53 7.40
N TYR A 120 14.73 10.69 6.54
CA TYR A 120 13.31 10.66 6.93
C TYR A 120 12.60 9.33 6.61
N GLN A 121 13.33 8.24 6.40
CA GLN A 121 12.76 6.95 5.97
C GLN A 121 11.66 6.46 6.95
N VAL A 122 11.92 6.57 8.25
CA VAL A 122 10.99 6.09 9.28
C VAL A 122 9.75 6.98 9.34
N GLU A 123 9.93 8.28 9.20
CA GLU A 123 8.88 9.29 9.13
C GLU A 123 7.99 9.06 7.91
N LEU A 124 8.58 8.74 6.76
CA LEU A 124 7.83 8.41 5.55
C LEU A 124 7.04 7.10 5.70
N PHE A 125 7.57 6.10 6.39
CA PHE A 125 6.81 4.90 6.74
C PHE A 125 5.63 5.21 7.66
N TRP A 126 5.83 6.05 8.67
CA TRP A 126 4.75 6.50 9.54
C TRP A 126 3.66 7.26 8.77
N VAL A 127 4.05 8.21 7.95
CA VAL A 127 3.12 8.95 7.08
C VAL A 127 2.33 7.98 6.20
N GLY A 128 3.02 7.06 5.53
CA GLY A 128 2.40 6.03 4.70
C GLY A 128 1.41 5.16 5.48
N LEU A 129 1.75 4.76 6.71
CA LEU A 129 0.91 3.95 7.57
C LEU A 129 -0.33 4.73 8.04
N THR A 130 -0.16 6.01 8.40
CA THR A 130 -1.25 6.89 8.78
C THR A 130 -2.23 7.08 7.63
N PHE A 131 -1.76 7.36 6.42
CA PHE A 131 -2.61 7.44 5.22
C PHE A 131 -3.32 6.12 4.93
N ASN A 132 -2.63 4.99 5.16
CA ASN A 132 -3.23 3.67 4.99
C ASN A 132 -4.39 3.43 5.96
N ILE A 133 -4.20 3.72 7.24
CA ILE A 133 -5.23 3.65 8.29
C ILE A 133 -6.40 4.58 7.96
N PHE A 134 -6.13 5.83 7.59
CA PHE A 134 -7.18 6.79 7.21
C PHE A 134 -7.99 6.31 6.00
N GLY A 135 -7.32 5.75 4.97
CA GLY A 135 -7.99 5.21 3.79
C GLY A 135 -8.92 4.04 4.14
N ILE A 136 -8.47 3.12 5.01
CA ILE A 136 -9.30 2.01 5.52
C ILE A 136 -10.50 2.56 6.28
N GLY A 137 -10.28 3.48 7.23
CA GLY A 137 -11.32 4.08 8.04
C GLY A 137 -12.38 4.78 7.20
N TYR A 138 -11.97 5.60 6.22
CA TYR A 138 -12.87 6.28 5.30
C TYR A 138 -13.75 5.31 4.51
N MET A 139 -13.15 4.25 3.94
CA MET A 139 -13.90 3.24 3.19
C MET A 139 -14.87 2.45 4.09
N ALA A 140 -14.45 2.10 5.31
CA ALA A 140 -15.30 1.43 6.29
C ALA A 140 -16.50 2.30 6.70
N SER A 141 -16.29 3.59 6.99
CA SER A 141 -17.37 4.53 7.33
C SER A 141 -18.40 4.66 6.20
N ARG A 142 -17.96 4.64 4.93
CA ARG A 142 -18.88 4.67 3.79
C ARG A 142 -19.70 3.39 3.67
N ILE A 143 -19.11 2.21 3.89
CA ILE A 143 -19.85 0.93 3.91
C ILE A 143 -20.96 0.96 4.98
N ILE A 144 -20.63 1.43 6.19
CA ILE A 144 -21.59 1.56 7.30
C ILE A 144 -22.71 2.55 6.92
N GLY A 145 -22.35 3.66 6.28
CA GLY A 145 -23.31 4.64 5.76
C GLY A 145 -24.28 4.05 4.73
N PHE A 146 -23.78 3.26 3.76
CA PHE A 146 -24.63 2.57 2.78
C PHE A 146 -25.59 1.58 3.45
N LYS A 147 -25.13 0.82 4.45
CA LYS A 147 -25.97 -0.12 5.20
C LYS A 147 -27.07 0.56 6.01
N LYS A 148 -26.92 1.84 6.37
CA LYS A 148 -27.91 2.60 7.14
C LYS A 148 -29.04 3.19 6.27
N HIS A 149 -28.84 3.24 4.95
CA HIS A 149 -29.81 3.74 3.97
C HIS A 149 -30.45 2.64 3.10
N LEU A 150 -30.09 1.37 3.35
CA LEU A 150 -30.75 0.15 2.85
C LEU A 150 -31.75 -0.35 3.87
#